data_AF-G9ZQ06-F1
#
_entry.id   AF-G9ZQ06-F1
#
_cell.length_a   1.000
_cell.length_b   1.000
_cell.length_c   1.000
_cell.angle_alpha   90.00
_cell.angle_beta   90.00
_cell.angle_gamma   90.00
#
_symmetry.space_group_name_H-M   'P 1'
#
loop_
_entity.id
_entity.type
_entity.pdbx_description
1 polymer ?
#
loop_
_entity_poly.entity_id
_entity_poly.type
_entity_poly.pdbx_seq_one_letter_code
_entity_poly.pdbx_strand_id
1 'polypeptide(L)'
;WHFKWGILTFKFSYPAFLYGIAMAIVLIAMLFVFSVLNAVLTPSKLIYVFSPIAPRLSVLVTISFTLVTSFTDRLKRILRLQKTRNVDVVNGSLKTRTQKTLHIFEILLQDALSSAMETANLMDARGFGAAKRTHYRSYHWQFSDLLFITIATVMLVATIGVRILSMGTSRSV
;
A
#
# COMPACT_ATOMS: atom_id res chain seq x y z
N TRP A 1 11.76 -42.97 -8.88
CA TRP A 1 10.76 -43.67 -9.72
C TRP A 1 10.84 -43.13 -11.15
N HIS A 2 10.97 -44.01 -12.14
CA HIS A 2 11.05 -43.62 -13.56
C HIS A 2 9.68 -43.83 -14.21
N PHE A 3 8.85 -42.79 -14.24
CA PHE A 3 7.63 -42.79 -15.05
C PHE A 3 7.94 -42.12 -16.39
N LYS A 4 7.93 -42.92 -17.47
CA LYS A 4 8.11 -42.42 -18.85
C LYS A 4 6.73 -42.31 -19.49
N TRP A 5 6.34 -41.11 -19.90
CA TRP A 5 5.14 -40.88 -20.71
C TRP A 5 5.58 -40.23 -22.02
N GLY A 6 5.58 -41.01 -23.10
CA GLY A 6 6.08 -40.58 -24.41
C GLY A 6 7.57 -40.17 -24.38
N ILE A 7 7.87 -38.95 -24.84
CA ILE A 7 9.23 -38.42 -25.01
C ILE A 7 9.75 -37.71 -23.74
N LEU A 8 8.89 -37.52 -22.73
CA LEU A 8 9.22 -36.83 -21.48
C LEU A 8 9.48 -37.83 -20.34
N THR A 9 10.73 -37.87 -19.86
CA THR A 9 11.08 -38.67 -18.68
C THR A 9 10.93 -37.82 -17.42
N PHE A 10 9.86 -38.02 -16.65
CA PHE A 10 9.68 -37.35 -15.36
C PHE A 10 10.48 -38.09 -14.27
N LYS A 11 11.62 -37.50 -13.88
CA LYS A 11 12.42 -37.98 -12.76
C LYS A 11 11.94 -37.29 -11.47
N PHE A 12 11.04 -37.94 -10.74
CA PHE A 12 10.71 -37.51 -9.38
C PHE A 12 11.86 -37.89 -8.45
N SER A 13 12.64 -36.87 -8.08
CA SER A 13 13.75 -36.97 -7.13
C SER A 13 13.29 -36.40 -5.78
N TYR A 14 13.47 -37.15 -4.70
CA TYR A 14 13.16 -36.73 -3.33
C TYR A 14 13.67 -35.31 -2.98
N PRO A 15 14.92 -34.91 -3.31
CA PRO A 15 15.38 -33.54 -3.08
C PRO A 15 14.56 -32.49 -3.84
N ALA A 16 14.10 -32.76 -5.07
CA ALA A 16 13.31 -31.80 -5.84
C ALA A 16 11.93 -31.54 -5.21
N PHE A 17 11.33 -32.56 -4.60
CA PHE A 17 10.09 -32.42 -3.85
C PHE A 17 10.29 -31.56 -2.59
N LEU A 18 11.39 -31.78 -1.86
CA LEU A 18 11.73 -31.01 -0.66
C LEU A 18 12.02 -29.54 -0.98
N TYR A 19 12.71 -29.25 -2.09
CA TYR A 19 12.90 -27.89 -2.58
C TYR A 19 11.59 -27.21 -2.97
N GLY A 20 10.65 -27.95 -3.58
CA GLY A 20 9.31 -27.43 -3.90
C GLY A 20 8.56 -26.97 -2.64
N ILE A 21 8.59 -27.76 -1.57
CA ILE A 21 7.98 -27.39 -0.28
C ILE A 21 8.66 -26.15 0.31
N ALA A 22 10.00 -26.11 0.29
CA ALA A 22 10.75 -24.96 0.80
C ALA A 22 10.38 -23.65 0.05
N MET A 23 10.28 -23.70 -1.29
CA MET A 23 9.88 -22.55 -2.10
C MET A 23 8.44 -22.12 -1.84
N ALA A 24 7.52 -23.08 -1.62
CA ALA A 24 6.14 -22.77 -1.26
C ALA A 24 6.06 -22.02 0.08
N ILE A 25 6.84 -22.44 1.08
CA ILE A 25 6.91 -21.76 2.39
C ILE A 25 7.44 -20.33 2.24
N VAL A 26 8.47 -20.11 1.42
CA VAL A 26 9.02 -18.76 1.15
C VAL A 26 7.97 -17.86 0.50
N LEU A 27 7.22 -18.38 -0.47
CA LEU A 27 6.16 -17.63 -1.14
C LEU A 27 5.05 -17.24 -0.15
N ILE A 28 4.60 -18.18 0.68
CA ILE A 28 3.58 -17.92 1.70
C ILE A 28 4.07 -16.86 2.70
N ALA A 29 5.32 -16.95 3.15
CA ALA A 29 5.93 -15.97 4.04
C ALA A 29 5.95 -14.56 3.40
N MET A 30 6.31 -14.46 2.13
CA MET A 30 6.32 -13.17 1.40
C MET A 30 4.91 -12.58 1.28
N LEU A 31 3.90 -13.40 0.95
CA LEU A 31 2.50 -12.95 0.93
C LEU A 31 2.02 -12.50 2.31
N PHE A 32 2.41 -13.21 3.36
CA PHE A 32 2.05 -12.86 4.73
C PHE A 32 2.64 -11.50 5.14
N VAL A 33 3.93 -11.28 4.87
CA VAL A 33 4.58 -9.97 5.10
C VAL A 33 3.87 -8.87 4.33
N PHE A 34 3.52 -9.11 3.06
CA PHE A 34 2.82 -8.12 2.25
C PHE A 34 1.39 -7.83 2.78
N SER A 35 0.68 -8.85 3.26
CA SER A 35 -0.64 -8.71 3.88
C SER A 35 -0.58 -7.86 5.16
N VAL A 36 0.36 -8.19 6.06
CA VAL A 36 0.60 -7.42 7.29
C VAL A 36 1.00 -5.99 6.95
N LEU A 37 1.86 -5.80 5.94
CA LEU A 37 2.29 -4.48 5.49
C LEU A 37 1.09 -3.65 4.99
N ASN A 38 0.20 -4.22 4.18
CA ASN A 38 -1.01 -3.52 3.72
C ASN A 38 -1.98 -3.20 4.87
N ALA A 39 -2.10 -4.09 5.87
CA ALA A 39 -2.95 -3.85 7.03
C ALA A 39 -2.40 -2.72 7.94
N VAL A 40 -1.07 -2.68 8.11
CA VAL A 40 -0.40 -1.71 8.99
C VAL A 40 -0.18 -0.36 8.29
N LEU A 41 0.18 -0.35 7.01
CA LEU A 41 0.31 0.85 6.19
C LEU A 41 -1.07 1.33 5.71
N THR A 42 -1.86 1.85 6.64
CA THR A 42 -3.01 2.67 6.27
C THR A 42 -2.51 3.93 5.55
N PRO A 43 -3.22 4.46 4.53
CA PRO A 43 -2.79 5.66 3.78
C PRO A 43 -2.47 6.87 4.68
N SER A 44 -3.17 6.97 5.81
CA SER A 44 -2.96 7.96 6.86
C SER A 44 -1.62 7.81 7.62
N LYS A 45 -1.08 6.59 7.77
CA LYS A 45 0.21 6.33 8.43
C LYS A 45 1.41 6.50 7.49
N LEU A 46 1.25 6.20 6.20
CA LEU A 46 2.30 6.39 5.17
C LEU A 46 2.80 7.85 5.14
N ILE A 47 1.88 8.80 5.26
CA ILE A 47 2.15 10.24 5.31
C ILE A 47 3.08 10.61 6.48
N TYR A 48 2.96 9.92 7.62
CA TYR A 48 3.76 10.20 8.82
C TYR A 48 5.20 9.68 8.68
N VAL A 49 5.38 8.53 8.02
CA VAL A 49 6.72 7.95 7.77
C VAL A 49 7.56 8.84 6.86
N PHE A 50 6.94 9.57 5.93
CA PHE A 50 7.63 10.57 5.08
C PHE A 50 7.78 11.95 5.74
N SER A 51 7.18 12.17 6.92
CA SER A 51 7.30 13.43 7.66
C SER A 51 8.70 13.85 8.12
N PRO A 52 9.65 12.95 8.44
CA PRO A 52 10.96 13.35 8.95
C PRO A 52 11.88 13.93 7.85
N ILE A 53 11.63 13.62 6.58
CA ILE A 53 12.54 13.96 5.46
C ILE A 53 12.41 15.44 5.05
N ALA A 54 11.21 16.04 5.15
CA ALA A 54 11.01 17.49 5.12
C ALA A 54 9.57 17.89 5.56
N PRO A 55 9.38 18.77 6.56
CA PRO A 55 8.05 19.18 7.05
C PRO A 55 7.16 19.88 6.02
N ARG A 56 7.73 20.43 4.94
CA ARG A 56 6.97 21.06 3.84
C ARG A 56 6.45 20.00 2.86
N LEU A 57 7.28 19.01 2.54
CA LEU A 57 6.90 17.88 1.68
C LEU A 57 5.86 17.00 2.36
N SER A 58 5.95 16.81 3.68
CA SER A 58 4.97 16.01 4.42
C SER A 58 3.55 16.56 4.31
N VAL A 59 3.38 17.88 4.41
CA VAL A 59 2.07 18.54 4.23
C VAL A 59 1.57 18.36 2.79
N LEU A 60 2.41 18.60 1.79
CA LEU A 60 2.02 18.42 0.38
C LEU A 60 1.57 16.99 0.11
N VAL A 61 2.32 16.01 0.61
CA VAL A 61 1.99 14.59 0.51
C VAL A 61 0.69 14.27 1.25
N THR A 62 0.50 14.81 2.46
CA THR A 62 -0.76 14.67 3.23
C THR A 62 -1.96 15.13 2.41
N ILE A 63 -1.91 16.37 1.93
CA ILE A 63 -3.00 16.99 1.18
C ILE A 63 -3.29 16.19 -0.10
N SER A 64 -2.24 15.74 -0.79
CA SER A 64 -2.36 14.95 -2.02
C SER A 64 -3.06 13.61 -1.78
N PHE A 65 -2.66 12.87 -0.74
CA PHE A 65 -3.30 11.59 -0.40
C PHE A 65 -4.75 11.76 0.11
N THR A 66 -5.03 12.80 0.89
CA THR A 66 -6.40 13.13 1.30
C THR A 66 -7.27 13.50 0.10
N LEU A 67 -6.73 14.21 -0.89
CA LEU A 67 -7.44 14.51 -2.12
C LEU A 67 -7.82 13.24 -2.89
N VAL A 68 -6.88 12.30 -3.05
CA VAL A 68 -7.14 11.02 -3.75
C VAL A 68 -8.25 10.23 -3.07
N THR A 69 -8.19 10.06 -1.75
CA THR A 69 -9.23 9.34 -0.99
C THR A 69 -10.59 10.05 -1.09
N SER A 70 -10.62 11.36 -0.87
CA SER A 70 -11.86 12.14 -0.99
C SER A 70 -12.45 12.10 -2.41
N PHE A 71 -11.62 12.10 -3.45
CA PHE A 71 -12.06 12.04 -4.84
C PHE A 71 -12.79 10.73 -5.13
N THR A 72 -12.26 9.60 -4.64
CA THR A 72 -12.92 8.30 -4.82
C THR A 72 -14.27 8.20 -4.11
N ASP A 73 -14.40 8.78 -2.91
CA ASP A 73 -15.65 8.77 -2.15
C ASP A 73 -16.70 9.70 -2.76
N ARG A 74 -16.29 10.88 -3.24
CA ARG A 74 -17.15 11.80 -4.00
C ARG A 74 -17.63 11.16 -5.29
N LEU A 75 -16.74 10.51 -6.05
CA LEU A 75 -17.10 9.76 -7.25
C LEU A 75 -18.16 8.69 -6.96
N LYS A 76 -17.97 7.86 -5.92
CA LYS A 76 -18.96 6.85 -5.51
C LYS A 76 -20.29 7.46 -5.09
N ARG A 77 -20.28 8.64 -4.46
CA ARG A 77 -21.52 9.37 -4.11
C ARG A 77 -22.25 9.84 -5.35
N ILE A 78 -21.56 10.49 -6.29
CA ILE A 78 -22.15 10.98 -7.55
C ILE A 78 -22.68 9.80 -8.37
N LEU A 79 -21.95 8.69 -8.47
CA LEU A 79 -22.40 7.49 -9.16
C LEU A 79 -23.70 6.93 -8.55
N ARG A 80 -23.82 6.93 -7.21
CA ARG A 80 -25.06 6.52 -6.53
C ARG A 80 -26.22 7.47 -6.83
N LEU A 81 -25.98 8.79 -6.85
CA LEU A 81 -26.98 9.80 -7.19
C LEU A 81 -27.43 9.73 -8.67
N GLN A 82 -26.51 9.40 -9.57
CA GLN A 82 -26.87 9.21 -10.98
C GLN A 82 -27.65 7.91 -11.20
N LYS A 83 -27.34 6.87 -10.43
CA LYS A 83 -28.10 5.61 -10.43
C LYS A 83 -29.55 5.82 -9.98
N THR A 84 -29.82 6.66 -8.97
CA THR A 84 -31.21 6.98 -8.57
C THR A 84 -31.96 7.80 -9.62
N ARG A 85 -31.25 8.58 -10.44
CA ARG A 85 -31.81 9.29 -11.60
C ARG A 85 -31.97 8.40 -12.85
N ASN A 86 -31.82 7.08 -12.71
CA ASN A 86 -31.92 6.11 -13.79
C ASN A 86 -30.88 6.33 -14.91
N VAL A 87 -29.76 7.00 -14.61
CA VAL A 87 -28.64 7.19 -15.53
C VAL A 87 -27.71 5.99 -15.40
N ASP A 88 -27.98 4.97 -16.21
CA ASP A 88 -27.08 3.83 -16.32
C ASP A 88 -25.83 4.22 -17.13
N VAL A 89 -24.68 4.16 -16.45
CA VAL A 89 -23.35 4.32 -17.05
C VAL A 89 -22.82 2.97 -17.58
N VAL A 90 -23.44 1.86 -17.17
CA VAL A 90 -23.01 0.50 -17.51
C VAL A 90 -23.70 -0.01 -18.77
N ASN A 91 -24.96 0.37 -18.98
CA ASN A 91 -25.79 -0.11 -20.09
C ASN A 91 -25.89 0.94 -21.21
N GLY A 92 -25.52 0.56 -22.44
CA GLY A 92 -25.63 1.42 -23.64
C GLY A 92 -24.49 1.27 -24.64
N SER A 93 -24.55 2.02 -25.74
CA SER A 93 -23.47 2.09 -26.73
C SER A 93 -22.22 2.78 -26.15
N LEU A 94 -21.03 2.35 -26.57
CA LEU A 94 -19.75 2.92 -26.09
C LEU A 94 -19.71 4.45 -26.19
N LYS A 95 -20.27 5.02 -27.26
CA LYS A 95 -20.33 6.48 -27.48
C LYS A 95 -21.15 7.21 -26.40
N THR A 96 -22.32 6.68 -26.06
CA THR A 96 -23.20 7.28 -25.04
C THR A 96 -22.64 7.11 -23.64
N ARG A 97 -21.99 5.97 -23.36
CA ARG A 97 -21.29 5.72 -22.10
C ARG A 97 -20.15 6.71 -21.85
N THR A 98 -19.33 6.99 -22.87
CA THR A 98 -18.23 7.95 -22.73
C THR A 98 -18.74 9.36 -22.47
N GLN A 99 -19.77 9.82 -23.20
CA GLN A 99 -20.37 11.15 -22.97
C GLN A 99 -20.93 11.29 -21.54
N LYS A 100 -21.67 10.29 -21.05
CA LYS A 100 -22.17 10.28 -19.67
C LYS A 100 -21.02 10.35 -18.67
N THR A 101 -19.98 9.53 -18.85
CA THR A 101 -18.81 9.47 -17.96
C THR A 101 -18.05 10.81 -17.91
N LEU A 102 -17.88 11.47 -19.07
CA LEU A 102 -17.27 12.79 -19.14
C LEU A 102 -18.07 13.84 -18.37
N HIS A 103 -19.41 13.79 -18.43
CA HIS A 103 -20.24 14.70 -17.65
C HIS A 103 -20.12 14.45 -16.14
N ILE A 104 -20.03 13.19 -15.68
CA ILE A 104 -19.75 12.87 -14.27
C ILE A 104 -18.40 13.46 -13.86
N PHE A 105 -17.40 13.32 -14.71
CA PHE A 105 -16.04 13.80 -14.46
C PHE A 105 -15.99 15.33 -14.36
N GLU A 106 -16.72 16.05 -15.22
CA GLU A 106 -16.85 17.51 -15.18
C GLU A 106 -17.43 17.99 -13.85
N ILE A 107 -18.54 17.40 -13.40
CA ILE A 107 -19.17 17.73 -12.11
C ILE A 107 -18.19 17.46 -10.95
N LEU A 108 -17.52 16.31 -10.98
CA LEU A 108 -16.56 15.93 -9.95
C LEU A 108 -15.35 16.87 -9.91
N LEU A 109 -14.86 17.31 -11.07
CA LEU A 109 -13.75 18.25 -11.18
C LEU A 109 -14.13 19.63 -10.63
N GLN A 110 -15.33 20.12 -10.95
CA GLN A 110 -15.83 21.39 -10.43
C GLN A 110 -15.97 21.35 -8.89
N ASP A 111 -16.53 20.27 -8.35
CA ASP A 111 -16.67 20.06 -6.90
C ASP A 111 -15.31 19.96 -6.19
N ALA A 112 -14.36 19.22 -6.78
CA ALA A 112 -13.02 19.08 -6.25
C ALA A 112 -12.24 20.41 -6.27
N LEU A 113 -12.32 21.18 -7.35
CA LEU A 113 -11.66 22.48 -7.48
C LEU A 113 -12.23 23.50 -6.48
N SER A 114 -13.56 23.57 -6.37
CA SER A 114 -14.23 24.44 -5.40
C SER A 114 -13.80 24.10 -3.97
N SER A 115 -13.80 22.81 -3.61
CA SER A 115 -13.37 22.34 -2.29
C SER A 115 -11.89 22.63 -2.00
N ALA A 116 -11.02 22.54 -3.02
CA ALA A 116 -9.61 22.86 -2.89
C ALA A 116 -9.39 24.36 -2.65
N MET A 117 -10.11 25.23 -3.36
CA MET A 117 -10.08 26.68 -3.16
C MET A 117 -10.59 27.08 -1.77
N GLU A 118 -11.69 26.49 -1.31
CA GLU A 118 -12.21 26.72 0.04
C GLU A 118 -11.18 26.30 1.09
N THR A 119 -10.55 25.13 0.91
CA THR A 119 -9.50 24.65 1.81
C THR A 119 -8.30 25.59 1.84
N ALA A 120 -7.87 26.11 0.69
CA ALA A 120 -6.78 27.09 0.62
C ALA A 120 -7.12 28.38 1.39
N ASN A 121 -8.31 28.93 1.15
CA ASN A 121 -8.78 30.12 1.87
C ASN A 121 -8.85 29.88 3.39
N LEU A 122 -9.29 28.70 3.82
CA LEU A 122 -9.32 28.32 5.24
C LEU A 122 -7.92 28.15 5.84
N MET A 123 -6.95 27.67 5.05
CA MET A 123 -5.55 27.57 5.48
C MET A 123 -4.92 28.95 5.63
N ASP A 124 -5.19 29.87 4.70
CA ASP A 124 -4.71 31.25 4.77
C ASP A 124 -5.33 31.99 5.96
N ALA A 125 -6.64 31.85 6.19
CA ALA A 125 -7.34 32.42 7.35
C ALA A 125 -6.79 31.92 8.69
N ARG A 126 -6.27 30.69 8.73
CA ARG A 126 -5.61 30.12 9.92
C ARG A 126 -4.14 30.52 10.06
N GLY A 127 -3.61 31.35 9.16
CA GLY A 127 -2.23 31.81 9.19
C GLY A 127 -1.21 30.74 8.78
N PHE A 128 -1.57 29.85 7.87
CA PHE A 128 -0.68 28.79 7.40
C PHE A 128 0.59 29.38 6.76
N GLY A 129 1.72 29.29 7.47
CA GLY A 129 3.02 29.85 7.04
C GLY A 129 3.51 31.05 7.84
N ALA A 130 2.67 31.65 8.69
CA ALA A 130 3.03 32.83 9.48
C ALA A 130 3.83 32.53 10.77
N ALA A 131 3.69 31.31 11.33
CA ALA A 131 4.33 30.93 12.60
C ALA A 131 5.22 29.68 12.47
N LYS A 132 6.16 29.53 13.41
CA LYS A 132 7.03 28.35 13.54
C LYS A 132 6.15 27.12 13.80
N ARG A 133 6.16 26.14 12.89
CA ARG A 133 5.27 24.97 12.95
C ARG A 133 5.59 24.11 14.18
N THR A 134 4.55 23.76 14.94
CA THR A 134 4.61 22.78 16.01
C THR A 134 3.91 21.50 15.57
N HIS A 135 4.50 20.34 15.88
CA HIS A 135 3.91 19.04 15.55
C HIS A 135 2.86 18.68 16.60
N TYR A 136 1.57 18.75 16.25
CA TYR A 136 0.46 18.52 17.18
C TYR A 136 0.30 17.05 17.62
N ARG A 137 0.80 16.10 16.81
CA ARG A 137 0.69 14.67 17.11
C ARG A 137 2.08 14.03 17.14
N SER A 138 2.69 13.99 18.32
CA SER A 138 3.85 13.12 18.55
C SER A 138 3.35 11.68 18.68
N TYR A 139 3.82 10.80 17.80
CA TYR A 139 3.67 9.37 17.99
C TYR A 139 4.67 8.97 19.09
N HIS A 140 4.15 8.62 20.26
CA HIS A 140 4.98 8.11 21.35
C HIS A 140 5.30 6.66 21.03
N TRP A 141 6.59 6.34 21.01
CA TRP A 141 7.06 4.96 20.87
C TRP A 141 6.46 4.14 22.00
N GLN A 142 5.65 3.14 21.67
CA GLN A 142 5.12 2.22 22.67
C GLN A 142 6.17 1.15 22.97
N PHE A 143 6.20 0.69 24.22
CA PHE A 143 7.11 -0.38 24.64
C PHE A 143 6.90 -1.69 23.84
N SER A 144 5.67 -1.91 23.36
CA SER A 144 5.36 -2.99 22.41
C SER A 144 6.15 -2.87 21.11
N ASP A 145 6.27 -1.66 20.54
CA ASP A 145 7.00 -1.43 19.28
C ASP A 145 8.49 -1.74 19.46
N LEU A 146 9.05 -1.39 20.62
CA LEU A 146 10.42 -1.71 20.98
C LEU A 146 10.64 -3.24 21.09
N LEU A 147 9.74 -3.94 21.79
CA LEU A 147 9.80 -5.41 21.93
C LEU A 147 9.70 -6.13 20.58
N PHE A 148 8.82 -5.67 19.68
CA PHE A 148 8.72 -6.25 18.34
C PHE A 148 10.01 -6.07 17.54
N ILE A 149 10.60 -4.87 17.59
CA ILE A 149 11.87 -4.58 16.89
C ILE A 149 12.99 -5.45 17.44
N THR A 150 13.12 -5.55 18.77
CA THR A 150 14.21 -6.35 19.37
C THR A 150 14.11 -7.82 19.00
N ILE A 151 12.92 -8.42 19.12
CA ILE A 151 12.69 -9.82 18.75
C ILE A 151 12.99 -10.05 17.26
N ALA A 152 12.54 -9.15 16.38
CA ALA A 152 12.79 -9.24 14.94
C ALA A 152 14.31 -9.17 14.62
N THR A 153 15.04 -8.25 15.23
CA THR A 153 16.51 -8.14 15.04
C THR A 153 17.24 -9.38 15.56
N VAL A 154 16.85 -9.94 16.71
CA VAL A 154 17.47 -11.15 17.25
C VAL A 154 17.24 -12.34 16.33
N MET A 155 16.02 -12.52 15.81
CA MET A 155 15.70 -13.59 14.87
C MET A 155 16.51 -13.45 13.57
N LEU A 156 16.65 -12.23 13.05
CA LEU A 156 17.44 -11.94 11.85
C LEU A 156 18.92 -12.30 12.07
N VAL A 157 19.53 -11.81 13.15
CA VAL A 157 20.94 -12.10 13.47
C VAL A 157 21.17 -13.60 13.68
N ALA A 158 20.24 -14.30 14.34
CA ALA A 158 20.33 -15.74 14.52
C ALA A 158 20.32 -16.49 13.18
N THR A 159 19.44 -16.13 12.25
CA THR A 159 19.39 -16.77 10.91
C THR A 159 20.63 -16.49 10.08
N ILE A 160 21.20 -15.28 10.15
CA ILE A 160 22.47 -14.94 9.49
C ILE A 160 23.62 -15.73 10.10
N GLY A 161 23.69 -15.80 11.44
CA GLY A 161 24.73 -16.56 12.15
C GLY A 161 24.73 -18.04 11.78
N VAL A 162 23.54 -18.67 11.74
CA VAL A 162 23.37 -20.06 11.29
C VAL A 162 23.79 -20.23 9.83
N ARG A 163 23.44 -19.29 8.95
CA ARG A 163 23.87 -19.31 7.54
C ARG A 163 25.38 -19.22 7.39
N ILE A 164 26.06 -18.34 8.13
CA ILE A 164 27.52 -18.17 8.08
C ILE A 164 28.23 -19.43 8.61
N LEU A 165 27.75 -19.98 9.73
CA LEU A 165 28.32 -21.21 10.31
C LEU A 165 28.11 -22.43 9.39
N SER A 166 26.95 -22.53 8.73
CA SER A 166 26.66 -23.56 7.73
C SER A 166 27.51 -23.41 6.45
N MET A 167 27.91 -22.20 6.09
CA MET A 167 28.80 -21.93 4.95
C MET A 167 30.25 -22.38 5.24
N GLY A 168 30.66 -22.32 6.52
CA GLY A 168 31.94 -22.83 6.99
C GLY A 168 32.07 -24.35 6.96
N THR A 169 30.97 -25.10 7.07
CA THR A 169 30.96 -26.58 7.07
C THR A 169 30.91 -27.19 5.67
N SER A 170 30.67 -26.40 4.61
CA SER A 170 30.60 -26.89 3.22
C SER A 170 31.91 -26.76 2.44
N ARG A 171 32.97 -26.17 3.01
CA ARG A 171 34.27 -26.00 2.35
C ARG A 171 35.30 -27.11 2.66
N SER A 172 34.94 -28.11 3.46
CA SER A 172 35.87 -29.14 3.95
C SER A 172 35.46 -30.58 3.58
N VAL A 173 34.81 -30.78 2.42
CA VAL A 173 34.73 -32.09 1.74
C VAL A 173 34.81 -31.87 0.23
#